data_AF-A0A943MZT9-F1
#
_entry.id   AF-A0A943MZT9-F1
#
_cell.length_a   1.000
_cell.length_b   1.000
_cell.length_c   1.000
_cell.angle_alpha   90.00
_cell.angle_beta   90.00
_cell.angle_gamma   90.00
#
_symmetry.space_group_name_H-M   'P 1'
#
loop_
_entity.id
_entity.type
_entity.pdbx_description
1 polymer ?
#
loop_
_entity_poly.entity_id
_entity_poly.type
_entity_poly.pdbx_seq_one_letter_code
_entity_poly.pdbx_strand_id
1 'polypeptide(L)'
;MATKTFSSRADAEKLAYADALAKKEYGMSFGQYCGTVLLNGIEQTGELPRYKNEDEFARKKRAIEFMKNFSSYPHDERIGRMTDEELKDLVASRYE
;
A
#
# COMPACT_ATOMS: atom_id res chain seq x y z
N MET A 1 7.20 33.17 -5.84
CA MET A 1 6.63 31.80 -5.82
C MET A 1 7.00 31.14 -4.52
N ALA A 2 6.03 30.60 -3.77
CA ALA A 2 6.32 29.86 -2.54
C ALA A 2 6.89 28.48 -2.89
N THR A 3 8.21 28.32 -2.80
CA THR A 3 8.86 27.01 -2.95
C THR A 3 8.74 26.26 -1.64
N LYS A 4 7.85 25.27 -1.58
CA LYS A 4 7.81 24.32 -0.46
C LYS A 4 8.92 23.29 -0.65
N THR A 5 9.69 23.03 0.39
CA THR A 5 10.77 22.05 0.36
C THR A 5 10.19 20.64 0.28
N PHE A 6 10.52 19.91 -0.77
CA PHE A 6 10.14 18.51 -0.92
C PHE A 6 11.08 17.64 -0.09
N SER A 7 10.58 17.06 1.00
CA SER A 7 11.35 16.10 1.81
C SER A 7 10.84 14.69 1.54
N SER A 8 11.78 13.75 1.35
CA SER A 8 11.47 12.33 1.18
C SER A 8 12.26 11.51 2.20
N ARG A 9 11.75 10.32 2.56
CA ARG A 9 12.45 9.35 3.42
C ARG A 9 13.30 8.37 2.62
N ALA A 10 13.81 8.80 1.46
CA ALA A 10 14.62 7.96 0.60
C ALA A 10 16.08 7.90 1.07
N ASP A 11 16.75 6.81 0.72
CA ASP A 11 18.18 6.62 0.95
C ASP A 11 19.01 7.73 0.27
N ALA A 12 20.10 8.15 0.92
CA ALA A 12 20.91 9.28 0.49
C ALA A 12 21.59 9.05 -0.87
N GLU A 13 22.05 7.83 -1.17
CA GLU A 13 22.70 7.52 -2.45
C GLU A 13 21.68 7.55 -3.59
N LYS A 14 20.48 7.01 -3.34
CA LYS A 14 19.38 7.05 -4.31
C LYS A 14 18.95 8.48 -4.62
N LEU A 15 18.92 9.35 -3.60
CA LEU A 15 18.61 10.76 -3.77
C LEU A 15 19.68 11.49 -4.57
N ALA A 16 20.96 11.24 -4.29
CA ALA A 16 22.06 11.86 -5.02
C ALA A 16 22.05 11.46 -6.50
N TYR A 17 21.81 10.18 -6.80
CA TYR A 17 21.66 9.69 -8.16
C TYR A 17 20.49 10.37 -8.90
N ALA A 18 19.32 10.43 -8.25
CA ALA A 18 18.14 11.04 -8.84
C ALA A 18 18.29 12.55 -9.06
N ASP A 19 18.99 13.25 -8.18
CA ASP A 19 19.31 14.68 -8.34
C ASP A 19 20.29 14.95 -9.49
N ALA A 20 21.32 14.11 -9.64
CA ALA A 20 22.21 14.19 -10.79
C ALA A 20 21.47 13.96 -12.11
N LEU A 21 20.55 13.00 -12.15
CA LEU A 21 19.74 12.69 -13.33
C LEU A 21 18.76 13.83 -13.68
N ALA A 22 18.01 14.34 -12.70
CA ALA A 22 17.08 15.44 -12.90
C ALA A 22 17.79 16.73 -13.38
N LYS A 23 18.98 17.01 -12.86
CA LYS A 23 19.83 18.11 -13.33
C LYS A 23 20.28 17.90 -14.77
N LYS A 24 20.70 16.69 -15.13
CA LYS A 24 21.17 16.34 -16.47
C LYS A 24 20.06 16.47 -17.52
N GLU A 25 18.86 15.98 -17.23
CA GLU A 25 17.77 15.89 -18.22
C GLU A 25 16.91 17.16 -18.27
N TYR A 26 16.71 17.81 -17.14
CA TYR A 26 15.72 18.90 -17.00
C TYR A 26 16.31 20.19 -16.42
N GLY A 27 17.60 20.22 -16.07
CA GLY A 27 18.24 21.42 -15.52
C GLY A 27 17.71 21.87 -14.16
N MET A 28 17.06 20.97 -13.40
CA MET A 28 16.40 21.29 -12.13
C MET A 28 16.77 20.27 -11.05
N SER A 29 16.56 20.64 -9.78
CA SER A 29 16.75 19.70 -8.67
C SER A 29 15.71 18.58 -8.69
N PHE A 30 16.04 17.43 -8.10
CA PHE A 30 15.11 16.31 -8.00
C PHE A 30 13.79 16.68 -7.32
N GLY A 31 13.84 17.53 -6.29
CA GLY A 31 12.62 17.99 -5.59
C GLY A 31 11.71 18.84 -6.49
N GLN A 32 12.29 19.70 -7.34
CA GLN A 32 11.53 20.49 -8.31
C GLN A 32 10.91 19.57 -9.37
N TYR A 33 11.70 18.64 -9.91
CA TYR A 33 11.23 17.64 -10.86
C TYR A 33 10.05 16.83 -10.31
N CYS A 34 10.18 16.27 -9.10
CA CYS A 34 9.12 15.53 -8.43
C CYS A 34 7.86 16.36 -8.27
N GLY A 35 7.98 17.60 -7.80
CA GLY A 35 6.85 18.51 -7.62
C GLY A 35 6.12 18.78 -8.94
N THR A 36 6.85 19.09 -10.01
CA THR A 36 6.28 19.36 -11.34
C THR A 36 5.57 18.14 -11.91
N VAL A 37 6.21 16.97 -11.90
CA VAL A 37 5.62 15.74 -12.44
C VAL A 37 4.39 15.31 -11.63
N LEU A 38 4.47 15.39 -10.31
CA LEU A 38 3.37 15.01 -9.42
C LEU A 38 2.15 15.91 -9.62
N LEU A 39 2.34 17.24 -9.63
CA LEU A 39 1.24 18.19 -9.82
C LEU A 39 0.59 18.06 -11.19
N ASN A 40 1.39 17.91 -12.25
CA ASN A 40 0.86 17.68 -13.60
C ASN A 40 0.06 16.38 -13.69
N GLY A 41 0.53 15.30 -13.03
CA GLY A 41 -0.20 14.03 -12.98
C GLY A 41 -1.54 14.16 -12.25
N ILE A 42 -1.58 14.91 -11.14
CA ILE A 42 -2.81 15.18 -10.39
C ILE A 42 -3.78 16.03 -11.23
N GLU A 43 -3.29 17.07 -11.90
CA GLU A 43 -4.11 17.93 -12.76
C GLU A 43 -4.75 17.14 -13.91
N GLN A 44 -4.00 16.22 -14.53
CA GLN A 44 -4.49 15.41 -15.64
C GLN A 44 -5.50 14.33 -15.23
N THR A 45 -5.31 13.70 -14.06
CA THR A 45 -6.09 12.53 -13.66
C THR A 45 -7.16 12.83 -12.62
N GLY A 46 -7.06 13.97 -11.92
CA GLY A 46 -7.85 14.27 -10.73
C GLY A 46 -7.51 13.39 -9.52
N GLU A 47 -6.52 12.50 -9.62
CA GLU A 47 -6.14 11.54 -8.59
C GLU A 47 -4.66 11.67 -8.23
N LEU A 48 -4.31 11.31 -6.99
CA LEU A 48 -2.90 11.18 -6.59
C LEU A 48 -2.28 9.97 -7.31
N PRO A 49 -1.13 10.13 -8.01
CA PRO A 49 -0.43 9.03 -8.64
C PRO A 49 -0.15 7.91 -7.63
N ARG A 50 -0.65 6.72 -7.94
CA ARG A 50 -0.48 5.56 -7.08
C ARG A 50 0.81 4.85 -7.48
N TYR A 51 1.65 4.57 -6.50
CA TYR A 51 2.80 3.70 -6.72
C TYR A 51 2.28 2.30 -7.07
N LYS A 52 2.57 1.84 -8.29
CA LYS A 52 2.14 0.52 -8.78
C LYS A 52 2.95 -0.59 -8.12
N ASN A 53 2.63 -0.88 -6.87
CA ASN A 53 2.79 -2.21 -6.30
C ASN A 53 1.41 -2.87 -6.33
N GLU A 54 0.98 -3.27 -7.54
CA GLU A 54 -0.37 -3.83 -7.77
C GLU A 54 -0.65 -5.01 -6.84
N ASP A 55 0.38 -5.81 -6.51
CA ASP A 55 0.28 -6.95 -5.60
C ASP A 55 -0.01 -6.56 -4.14
N GLU A 56 0.66 -5.53 -3.63
CA GLU A 56 0.49 -5.09 -2.24
C GLU A 56 -0.87 -4.41 -2.04
N PHE A 57 -1.29 -3.61 -3.02
CA PHE A 57 -2.60 -2.97 -3.02
C PHE A 57 -3.73 -4.00 -3.17
N ALA A 58 -3.60 -4.96 -4.08
CA ALA A 58 -4.57 -6.04 -4.24
C ALA A 58 -4.64 -6.92 -2.98
N ARG A 59 -3.51 -7.19 -2.32
CA ARG A 59 -3.48 -7.91 -1.03
C ARG A 59 -4.19 -7.13 0.06
N LYS A 60 -3.92 -5.82 0.18
CA LYS A 60 -4.56 -4.96 1.19
C LYS A 60 -6.06 -4.81 0.94
N LYS A 61 -6.48 -4.67 -0.32
CA LYS A 61 -7.90 -4.62 -0.71
C LYS A 61 -8.62 -5.93 -0.36
N ARG A 62 -8.04 -7.08 -0.73
CA ARG A 62 -8.57 -8.40 -0.38
C ARG A 62 -8.68 -8.61 1.14
N ALA A 63 -7.69 -8.19 1.90
CA ALA A 63 -7.73 -8.28 3.36
C ALA A 63 -8.85 -7.41 3.96
N ILE A 64 -9.04 -6.18 3.46
CA ILE A 64 -10.10 -5.29 3.91
C ILE A 64 -11.49 -5.86 3.54
N GLU A 65 -11.66 -6.41 2.34
CA GLU A 65 -12.91 -7.07 1.94
C GLU A 65 -13.20 -8.31 2.79
N PHE A 66 -12.19 -9.12 3.09
CA PHE A 66 -12.32 -10.25 4.00
C PHE A 66 -12.79 -9.81 5.39
N MET A 67 -12.14 -8.79 5.98
CA MET A 67 -12.51 -8.28 7.31
C MET A 67 -13.93 -7.70 7.34
N LYS A 68 -14.34 -6.98 6.29
CA LYS A 68 -15.71 -6.44 6.18
C LYS A 68 -16.76 -7.54 6.12
N ASN A 69 -16.43 -8.65 5.45
CA ASN A 69 -17.34 -9.78 5.30
C ASN A 69 -17.20 -10.79 6.45
N PHE A 70 -16.19 -10.68 7.30
CA PHE A 70 -15.94 -11.62 8.39
C PHE A 70 -17.09 -11.67 9.39
N SER A 71 -17.66 -10.50 9.71
CA SER A 71 -18.84 -10.39 10.59
C SER A 71 -20.14 -10.90 9.96
N SER A 72 -20.18 -11.11 8.64
CA SER A 72 -21.32 -11.69 7.92
C SER A 72 -21.25 -13.21 7.78
N TYR A 73 -20.15 -13.84 8.21
CA TYR A 73 -20.10 -15.31 8.24
C TYR A 73 -21.08 -15.83 9.29
N PRO A 74 -21.88 -16.86 8.95
CA PRO A 74 -22.82 -17.45 9.89
C PRO A 74 -22.05 -18.00 11.09
N HIS A 75 -22.36 -17.49 12.28
CA HIS A 75 -21.87 -18.07 13.52
C HIS A 75 -22.48 -19.46 13.68
N ASP A 76 -21.65 -20.51 13.63
CA ASP A 76 -22.08 -21.84 14.01
C ASP A 76 -22.08 -21.92 15.54
N GLU A 77 -23.28 -21.85 16.15
CA GLU A 77 -23.45 -21.95 17.60
C GLU A 77 -22.84 -23.23 18.19
N ARG A 78 -22.69 -24.29 17.39
CA ARG A 78 -22.07 -25.54 17.83
C ARG A 78 -20.61 -25.35 18.21
N ILE A 79 -19.88 -24.49 17.49
CA ILE A 79 -18.48 -24.17 17.77
C ILE A 79 -18.35 -23.49 19.14
N GLY A 80 -19.30 -22.60 19.49
CA GLY A 80 -19.29 -21.92 20.80
C GLY A 80 -19.62 -22.83 21.99
N ARG A 81 -20.12 -24.05 21.74
CA ARG A 81 -20.46 -25.05 22.76
C ARG A 81 -19.44 -26.19 22.84
N MET A 82 -18.46 -26.22 21.94
CA MET A 82 -17.40 -27.23 21.92
C MET A 82 -16.37 -26.95 23.01
N THR A 83 -15.81 -28.02 23.55
CA THR A 83 -14.64 -27.99 24.43
C THR A 83 -13.36 -27.75 23.63
N ASP A 84 -12.29 -27.33 24.31
CA ASP A 84 -10.97 -27.10 23.69
C ASP A 84 -10.42 -28.34 22.96
N GLU A 85 -10.75 -29.54 23.42
CA GLU A 85 -10.35 -30.81 22.80
C GLU A 85 -11.11 -31.03 21.49
N GLU A 86 -12.42 -30.83 21.49
CA GLU A 86 -13.27 -30.94 20.29
C GLU A 86 -12.92 -29.88 19.23
N LEU A 87 -12.51 -28.68 19.65
CA LEU A 87 -12.01 -27.65 18.74
C LEU A 87 -10.68 -28.04 18.09
N LYS A 88 -9.77 -28.66 18.84
CA LYS A 88 -8.48 -29.13 18.31
C LYS A 88 -8.67 -30.25 17.29
N ASP A 89 -9.55 -31.21 17.58
CA ASP A 89 -9.88 -32.30 16.67
C ASP A 89 -10.58 -31.79 15.40
N LEU A 90 -11.49 -30.82 15.53
CA LEU A 90 -12.13 -30.18 14.38
C LEU A 90 -11.10 -29.47 13.48
N VAL A 91 -10.13 -28.76 14.06
CA VAL A 91 -9.07 -28.10 13.30
C VAL A 91 -8.14 -29.14 12.65
N ALA A 92 -7.80 -30.23 13.35
CA ALA A 92 -6.95 -31.29 12.83
C ALA A 92 -7.58 -32.02 11.62
N SER A 93 -8.89 -32.30 11.68
CA SER A 93 -9.64 -32.96 10.59
C SER A 93 -9.62 -32.21 9.25
N ARG A 94 -9.26 -30.93 9.25
CA ARG A 94 -9.17 -30.09 8.04
C ARG A 94 -7.85 -30.27 7.27
N TYR A 95 -6.85 -30.90 7.89
CA TYR A 95 -5.52 -31.11 7.32
C TYR A 95 -5.22 -32.58 6.99
N GLU A 96 -6.21 -33.47 7.16
CA GLU A 96 -6.25 -34.82 6.59
C GLU A 96 -6.86 -34.79 5.18
#